data_AF-A0A544U8S9-F1
#
_entry.id   AF-A0A544U8S9-F1
#
_cell.length_a   1.000
_cell.length_b   1.000
_cell.length_c   1.000
_cell.angle_alpha   90.00
_cell.angle_beta   90.00
_cell.angle_gamma   90.00
#
_symmetry.space_group_name_H-M   'P 1'
#
loop_
_entity.id
_entity.type
_entity.pdbx_description
1 polymer ?
#
loop_
_entity_poly.entity_id
_entity_poly.type
_entity_poly.pdbx_seq_one_letter_code
_entity_poly.pdbx_strand_id
1 'polypeptide(L)'
;MSKKIEMVLESSPVNVSHDTYRRECKYTRGIHIEEQEFKAILDAMCHDSRLYFDFHNPRREIKKGTYLNGHSGLARSIYNYYKTNHNIELTEIINGKDFYVKII
;
A
#
# COMPACT_ATOMS: atom_id res chain seq x y z
N MET A 1 -11.18 -19.10 9.20
CA MET A 1 -11.86 -18.00 8.48
C MET A 1 -11.07 -17.72 7.21
N SER A 2 -11.73 -17.59 6.06
CA SER A 2 -11.04 -17.20 4.81
C SER A 2 -10.63 -15.73 4.92
N LYS A 3 -9.35 -15.46 4.69
CA LYS A 3 -8.81 -14.09 4.74
C LYS A 3 -9.28 -13.35 3.48
N LYS A 4 -10.01 -12.26 3.66
CA LYS A 4 -10.52 -11.43 2.56
C LYS A 4 -9.74 -10.13 2.53
N ILE A 5 -9.04 -9.88 1.43
CA ILE A 5 -8.41 -8.61 1.11
C ILE A 5 -8.86 -8.19 -0.28
N GLU A 6 -9.22 -6.91 -0.43
CA GLU A 6 -9.76 -6.36 -1.66
C GLU A 6 -9.40 -4.89 -1.80
N MET A 7 -9.47 -4.38 -3.03
CA MET A 7 -9.39 -2.94 -3.26
C MET A 7 -10.69 -2.28 -2.80
N VAL A 8 -10.56 -1.17 -2.10
CA VAL A 8 -11.66 -0.28 -1.72
C VAL A 8 -11.77 0.81 -2.77
N LEU A 9 -12.98 1.07 -3.24
CA LEU A 9 -13.31 2.22 -4.08
C LEU A 9 -14.05 3.26 -3.23
N GLU A 10 -13.53 4.48 -3.22
CA GLU A 10 -14.05 5.57 -2.41
C GLU A 10 -14.99 6.45 -3.23
N SER A 11 -16.13 6.82 -2.63
CA SER A 11 -17.06 7.79 -3.22
C SER A 11 -16.51 9.22 -3.18
N SER A 12 -15.56 9.49 -2.28
CA SER A 12 -14.87 10.78 -2.13
C SER A 12 -13.36 10.57 -1.99
N PRO A 13 -12.51 11.46 -2.53
CA PRO A 13 -11.07 11.27 -2.45
C PRO A 13 -10.53 11.22 -1.01
N VAL A 14 -9.63 10.27 -0.75
CA VAL A 14 -8.80 10.22 0.44
C VAL A 14 -7.51 10.99 0.18
N ASN A 15 -7.21 11.96 1.04
CA ASN A 15 -5.97 12.73 0.95
C ASN A 15 -4.86 12.04 1.74
N VAL A 16 -3.71 11.85 1.11
CA VAL A 16 -2.49 11.33 1.75
C VAL A 16 -1.36 12.30 1.45
N SER A 17 -0.72 12.82 2.49
CA SER A 17 0.38 13.76 2.32
C SER A 17 1.61 13.08 1.71
N HIS A 18 2.29 13.78 0.83
CA HIS A 18 3.57 13.37 0.26
C HIS A 18 4.62 14.39 0.69
N ASP A 19 5.35 14.09 1.77
CA ASP A 19 6.14 15.11 2.47
C ASP A 19 7.31 15.62 1.62
N THR A 20 7.91 14.77 0.78
CA THR A 20 8.98 15.15 -0.16
C THR A 20 8.54 16.23 -1.16
N TYR A 21 7.32 16.12 -1.70
CA TYR A 21 6.77 17.10 -2.64
C TYR A 21 5.92 18.18 -1.96
N ARG A 22 5.75 18.13 -0.63
CA ARG A 22 4.91 19.04 0.17
C ARG A 22 3.50 19.23 -0.41
N ARG A 23 2.90 18.14 -0.91
CA ARG A 23 1.56 18.13 -1.51
C ARG A 23 0.69 17.03 -0.92
N GLU A 24 -0.62 17.15 -1.11
CA GLU A 24 -1.55 16.05 -0.86
C GLU A 24 -1.84 15.28 -2.15
N CYS A 25 -1.61 13.98 -2.12
CA CYS A 25 -2.09 13.05 -3.14
C CYS A 25 -3.55 12.70 -2.83
N LYS A 26 -4.38 12.65 -3.87
CA LYS A 26 -5.81 12.34 -3.75
C LYS A 26 -6.09 11.01 -4.41
N TYR A 27 -6.63 10.06 -3.65
CA TYR A 27 -6.91 8.72 -4.12
C TYR A 27 -8.39 8.38 -3.98
N THR A 28 -8.98 7.79 -5.01
CA THR A 28 -10.34 7.22 -4.96
C THR A 28 -10.32 5.70 -4.84
N ARG A 29 -9.13 5.13 -4.61
CA ARG A 29 -8.94 3.70 -4.41
C ARG A 29 -7.86 3.42 -3.38
N GLY A 30 -8.02 2.37 -2.60
CA GLY A 30 -7.00 1.95 -1.65
C GLY A 30 -7.16 0.53 -1.19
N ILE A 31 -6.25 0.10 -0.33
CA ILE A 31 -6.25 -1.25 0.23
C ILE A 31 -5.98 -1.16 1.73
N HIS A 32 -6.69 -1.97 2.51
CA HIS A 32 -6.55 -1.98 3.97
C HIS A 32 -5.77 -3.23 4.35
N ILE A 33 -4.66 -3.03 5.07
CA ILE A 33 -3.68 -4.09 5.37
C ILE A 33 -3.35 -4.03 6.86
N GLU A 34 -3.33 -5.19 7.52
CA GLU A 34 -2.95 -5.28 8.93
C GLU A 34 -1.50 -4.86 9.13
N GLU A 35 -1.21 -4.19 10.24
CA GLU A 35 0.12 -3.65 10.53
C GLU A 35 1.25 -4.68 10.40
N GLN A 36 1.07 -5.89 10.93
CA GLN A 36 2.09 -6.94 10.90
C GLN A 36 2.34 -7.48 9.49
N GLU A 37 1.28 -7.56 8.67
CA GLU A 37 1.42 -7.96 7.27
C GLU A 37 2.16 -6.91 6.47
N PHE A 38 1.84 -5.64 6.69
CA PHE A 38 2.52 -4.56 5.99
C PHE A 38 4.00 -4.50 6.34
N LYS A 39 4.36 -4.73 7.61
CA LYS A 39 5.76 -4.87 8.04
C LYS A 39 6.45 -6.03 7.32
N ALA A 40 5.82 -7.20 7.25
CA ALA A 40 6.37 -8.34 6.51
C ALA A 40 6.53 -8.06 5.00
N ILE A 41 5.60 -7.31 4.39
CA ILE A 41 5.70 -6.86 3.00
C ILE A 41 6.92 -5.95 2.81
N LEU A 42 7.12 -5.00 3.72
CA LEU A 42 8.26 -4.07 3.68
C LEU A 42 9.61 -4.77 3.89
N ASP A 43 9.65 -5.81 4.74
CA ASP A 43 10.86 -6.59 5.01
C ASP A 43 11.25 -7.49 3.83
N ALA A 44 10.26 -7.91 3.02
CA ALA A 44 10.48 -8.71 1.82
C ALA A 44 10.80 -7.88 0.57
N MET A 45 10.77 -6.54 0.65
CA MET A 45 11.07 -5.68 -0.50
C MET A 45 12.56 -5.77 -0.88
N CYS A 46 12.84 -5.75 -2.18
CA CYS A 46 14.20 -5.48 -2.65
C CYS A 46 14.60 -4.02 -2.34
N HIS A 47 15.91 -3.77 -2.36
CA HIS A 47 16.49 -2.46 -2.05
C HIS A 47 15.84 -1.31 -2.81
N ASP A 48 15.71 -1.42 -4.14
CA ASP A 48 15.17 -0.35 -4.98
C ASP A 48 13.69 -0.06 -4.70
N SER A 49 12.90 -1.10 -4.47
CA SER A 49 11.48 -0.94 -4.12
C SER A 49 11.33 -0.28 -2.75
N ARG A 50 12.21 -0.62 -1.79
CA ARG A 50 12.19 -0.02 -0.46
C ARG A 50 12.60 1.46 -0.50
N LEU A 51 13.65 1.80 -1.23
CA LEU A 51 14.07 3.20 -1.42
C LEU A 51 12.95 4.04 -2.04
N TYR A 52 12.26 3.50 -3.05
CA TYR A 52 11.15 4.21 -3.69
C TYR A 52 9.96 4.36 -2.75
N PHE A 53 9.63 3.33 -1.96
CA PHE A 53 8.61 3.42 -0.91
C PHE A 53 8.93 4.52 0.10
N ASP A 54 10.16 4.57 0.62
CA ASP A 54 10.59 5.54 1.62
C ASP A 54 10.56 6.98 1.06
N PHE A 55 10.81 7.16 -0.25
CA PHE A 55 10.70 8.46 -0.92
C PHE A 55 9.26 9.00 -0.95
N HIS A 56 8.28 8.11 -1.16
CA HIS A 56 6.84 8.46 -1.21
C HIS A 56 6.20 8.54 0.19
N ASN A 57 6.81 7.89 1.18
CA ASN A 57 6.31 7.79 2.55
C ASN A 57 7.39 8.12 3.60
N PRO A 58 8.09 9.27 3.48
CA PRO A 58 9.27 9.54 4.27
C PRO A 58 8.93 9.61 5.76
N ARG A 59 9.61 8.79 6.57
CA ARG A 59 9.44 8.75 8.03
C ARG A 59 8.02 8.45 8.50
N ARG A 60 7.15 7.93 7.64
CA ARG A 60 5.80 7.52 8.05
C ARG A 60 5.88 6.27 8.91
N GLU A 61 5.31 6.37 10.11
CA GLU A 61 5.25 5.24 11.03
C GLU A 61 4.23 4.21 10.53
N ILE A 62 4.65 2.95 10.45
CA ILE A 62 3.79 1.83 10.09
C ILE A 62 3.03 1.39 11.34
N LYS A 63 1.90 2.07 11.58
CA LYS A 63 0.98 1.80 12.68
C LYS A 63 -0.47 1.88 12.24
N LYS A 64 -1.36 1.20 12.96
CA LYS A 64 -2.82 1.31 12.76
C LYS A 64 -3.28 2.76 12.65
N GLY A 65 -4.09 3.03 11.63
CA GLY A 65 -4.62 4.36 11.30
C GLY A 65 -3.72 5.18 10.37
N THR A 66 -2.50 4.73 10.07
CA THR A 66 -1.63 5.38 9.09
C THR A 66 -2.16 5.18 7.68
N TYR A 67 -2.11 6.25 6.87
CA TYR A 67 -2.32 6.21 5.43
C TYR A 67 -0.99 6.35 4.71
N LEU A 68 -0.77 5.64 3.61
CA LEU A 68 0.47 5.64 2.84
C LEU A 68 0.17 5.83 1.35
N ASN A 69 1.07 6.53 0.65
CA ASN A 69 1.05 6.67 -0.80
C ASN A 69 1.49 5.34 -1.43
N GLY A 70 0.59 4.73 -2.20
CA GLY A 70 0.84 3.49 -2.93
C GLY A 70 1.20 3.76 -4.39
N HIS A 71 2.24 3.06 -4.85
CA HIS A 71 2.79 3.14 -6.21
C HIS A 71 2.97 1.72 -6.78
N SER A 72 3.32 1.62 -8.06
CA SER A 72 3.45 0.34 -8.78
C SER A 72 4.39 -0.68 -8.12
N GLY A 73 5.56 -0.25 -7.64
CA GLY A 73 6.49 -1.10 -6.89
C GLY A 73 5.86 -1.69 -5.61
N LEU A 74 5.17 -0.87 -4.82
CA LEU A 74 4.47 -1.31 -3.61
C LEU A 74 3.31 -2.26 -3.97
N ALA A 75 2.54 -1.96 -5.02
CA ALA A 75 1.48 -2.84 -5.51
C ALA A 75 2.02 -4.24 -5.82
N ARG A 76 3.18 -4.33 -6.47
CA ARG A 76 3.81 -5.61 -6.81
C ARG A 76 4.23 -6.39 -5.56
N SER A 77 4.82 -5.72 -4.56
CA SER A 77 5.20 -6.35 -3.29
C SER A 77 3.99 -6.86 -2.51
N ILE A 78 2.91 -6.07 -2.44
CA ILE A 78 1.64 -6.47 -1.82
C ILE A 78 1.07 -7.70 -2.54
N TYR A 79 0.95 -7.65 -3.88
CA TYR A 79 0.43 -8.76 -4.66
C TYR A 79 1.24 -10.05 -4.45
N ASN A 80 2.58 -9.96 -4.50
CA ASN A 80 3.45 -11.11 -4.29
C ASN A 80 3.28 -11.70 -2.89
N TYR A 81 3.21 -10.86 -1.85
CA TYR A 81 3.00 -11.33 -0.48
C TYR A 81 1.70 -12.12 -0.33
N TYR A 82 0.57 -11.58 -0.80
CA TYR A 82 -0.72 -12.26 -0.67
C TYR A 82 -0.83 -13.50 -1.57
N LYS A 83 -0.24 -13.47 -2.77
CA LYS A 83 -0.20 -14.65 -3.64
C LYS A 83 0.63 -15.77 -3.03
N THR A 84 1.82 -15.48 -2.52
CA THR A 84 2.73 -16.49 -1.98
C THR A 84 2.28 -17.05 -0.62
N ASN A 85 1.82 -16.19 0.30
CA ASN A 85 1.53 -16.60 1.68
C ASN A 85 0.07 -17.02 1.91
N HIS A 86 -0.85 -16.57 1.04
CA HIS A 86 -2.28 -16.78 1.22
C HIS A 86 -2.98 -17.34 -0.01
N ASN A 87 -2.28 -17.54 -1.13
CA ASN A 87 -2.87 -17.94 -2.41
C ASN A 87 -4.02 -17.00 -2.85
N ILE A 88 -3.91 -15.70 -2.53
CA ILE A 88 -4.88 -14.67 -2.89
C ILE A 88 -4.31 -13.83 -4.03
N GLU A 89 -5.06 -13.75 -5.14
CA GLU A 89 -4.68 -12.93 -6.30
C GLU A 89 -5.36 -11.57 -6.27
N LEU A 90 -4.58 -10.52 -5.95
CA LEU A 90 -5.02 -9.13 -5.96
C LEU A 90 -4.84 -8.48 -7.34
N THR A 91 -5.43 -9.06 -8.39
CA THR A 91 -5.17 -8.60 -9.78
C THR A 91 -5.50 -7.12 -9.99
N GLU A 92 -6.50 -6.59 -9.30
CA GLU A 92 -6.90 -5.18 -9.39
C GLU A 92 -5.80 -4.20 -8.95
N ILE A 93 -4.89 -4.59 -8.04
CA ILE A 93 -3.80 -3.72 -7.58
C ILE A 93 -2.71 -3.55 -8.67
N ILE A 94 -2.59 -4.52 -9.59
CA ILE A 94 -1.59 -4.53 -10.67
C ILE A 94 -2.20 -3.96 -11.95
N ASN A 95 -2.57 -2.67 -11.93
CA ASN A 95 -3.16 -2.00 -13.09
C ASN A 95 -2.48 -0.68 -13.46
N GLY A 96 -1.33 -0.37 -12.85
CA GLY A 96 -0.54 0.83 -13.11
C GLY A 96 -1.10 2.13 -12.50
N LYS A 97 -2.25 2.09 -11.81
CA LYS A 97 -2.83 3.27 -11.15
C LYS A 97 -2.41 3.33 -9.68
N ASP A 98 -1.99 4.51 -9.23
CA ASP A 98 -1.70 4.77 -7.83
C ASP A 98 -2.93 4.59 -6.93
N PHE A 99 -2.69 4.39 -5.64
CA PHE A 99 -3.69 4.06 -4.63
C PHE A 99 -3.20 4.49 -3.24
N TYR A 100 -4.06 4.45 -2.23
CA TYR A 100 -3.63 4.59 -0.85
C TYR A 100 -3.55 3.22 -0.16
N VAL A 101 -2.66 3.08 0.82
CA VAL A 101 -2.72 1.97 1.80
C VAL A 101 -3.21 2.54 3.13
N LYS A 102 -4.18 1.88 3.77
CA LYS A 102 -4.55 2.15 5.16
C LYS A 102 -4.09 1.00 6.03
N ILE A 103 -3.32 1.30 7.06
CA ILE A 103 -2.93 0.31 8.06
C ILE A 103 -4.10 0.12 9.04
N ILE A 104 -4.58 -1.10 9.18
CA ILE A 104 -5.70 -1.48 10.07
C ILE A 104 -5.26 -2.33 11.26
#